data_AF-A0A199VMT4-F1
#
_entry.id   AF-A0A199VMT4-F1
#
_cell.length_a   1.000
_cell.length_b   1.000
_cell.length_c   1.000
_cell.angle_alpha   90.00
_cell.angle_beta   90.00
_cell.angle_gamma   90.00
#
_symmetry.space_group_name_H-M   'P 1'
#
loop_
_entity.id
_entity.type
_entity.pdbx_description
1 polymer ?
#
loop_
_entity_poly.entity_id
_entity_poly.type
_entity_poly.pdbx_seq_one_letter_code
_entity_poly.pdbx_strand_id
1 'polypeptide(L)'
;MWHSELIVGLVILISTSRFILLKIWPDFSESSDAANQQILSSLQPLDYVVVAFLPGISEELLFRGGLMPLFGLNWISALGIGALFGVLHLGGGRKLSATFVGFAYGVATVTSASLVVPMASHSLNNLVGGLLWRFAASNPQEKQ
;
A
#
# COMPACT_ATOMS: atom_id res chain seq x y z
N MET A 1 -16.08 7.63 -14.18
CA MET A 1 -15.05 7.24 -15.16
C MET A 1 -13.67 7.64 -14.66
N TRP A 2 -13.44 8.90 -14.29
CA TRP A 2 -12.10 9.34 -13.85
C TRP A 2 -11.62 8.78 -12.48
N HIS A 3 -12.53 8.54 -11.51
CA HIS A 3 -12.14 7.88 -10.24
C HIS A 3 -11.60 6.46 -10.47
N SER A 4 -12.25 5.68 -11.34
CA SER A 4 -11.79 4.33 -11.67
C SER A 4 -10.45 4.35 -12.41
N GLU A 5 -10.23 5.32 -13.30
CA GLU A 5 -8.94 5.53 -13.97
C GLU A 5 -7.84 5.86 -12.96
N LEU A 6 -8.11 6.73 -12.00
CA LEU A 6 -7.17 7.08 -10.93
C LEU A 6 -6.86 5.87 -10.04
N ILE A 7 -7.88 5.09 -9.67
CA ILE A 7 -7.70 3.87 -8.87
C ILE A 7 -6.81 2.88 -9.62
N VAL A 8 -7.12 2.59 -10.89
CA VAL A 8 -6.35 1.66 -11.72
C VAL A 8 -4.92 2.16 -11.90
N GLY A 9 -4.74 3.45 -12.19
CA GLY A 9 -3.42 4.08 -12.33
C GLY A 9 -2.57 3.94 -11.07
N LEU A 10 -3.14 4.18 -9.89
CA LEU A 10 -2.47 3.99 -8.60
C LEU A 10 -2.13 2.52 -8.34
N VAL A 11 -3.06 1.60 -8.64
CA VAL A 11 -2.83 0.16 -8.48
C VAL A 11 -1.65 -0.30 -9.34
N ILE A 12 -1.61 0.12 -10.62
CA ILE A 12 -0.50 -0.18 -11.53
C ILE A 12 0.79 0.44 -11.01
N LEU A 13 0.81 1.75 -10.74
CA LEU A 13 1.99 2.48 -10.29
C LEU A 13 2.63 1.81 -9.06
N ILE A 14 1.83 1.59 -8.02
CA ILE A 14 2.33 1.07 -6.74
C ILE A 14 2.72 -0.41 -6.86
N SER A 15 1.99 -1.21 -7.64
CA SER A 15 2.35 -2.62 -7.86
C SER A 15 3.63 -2.77 -8.67
N THR A 16 3.81 -1.95 -9.72
CA THR A 16 5.04 -1.92 -10.51
C THR A 16 6.21 -1.40 -9.69
N SER A 17 6.04 -0.32 -8.92
CA SER A 17 7.08 0.17 -7.99
C SER A 17 7.47 -0.92 -6.99
N ARG A 18 6.49 -1.60 -6.38
CA ARG A 18 6.75 -2.72 -5.48
C ARG A 18 7.53 -3.83 -6.19
N PHE A 19 7.12 -4.25 -7.37
CA PHE A 19 7.82 -5.29 -8.13
C PHE A 19 9.30 -4.94 -8.40
N ILE A 20 9.56 -3.71 -8.83
CA ILE A 20 10.93 -3.22 -9.04
C ILE A 20 11.71 -3.26 -7.73
N LEU A 21 11.14 -2.71 -6.64
CA LEU A 21 11.80 -2.67 -5.33
C LEU A 21 12.11 -4.07 -4.79
N LEU A 22 11.23 -5.06 -5.00
CA LEU A 22 11.48 -6.45 -4.62
C LEU A 22 12.70 -7.06 -5.32
N LYS A 23 13.01 -6.62 -6.54
CA LYS A 23 14.15 -7.13 -7.35
C LYS A 23 15.45 -6.36 -7.12
N ILE A 24 15.39 -5.06 -6.82
CA ILE A 24 16.59 -4.20 -6.74
C ILE A 24 17.00 -3.81 -5.32
N TRP A 25 16.12 -3.94 -4.33
CA TRP A 25 16.39 -3.49 -2.96
C TRP A 25 16.24 -4.66 -1.96
N PRO A 26 17.36 -5.26 -1.53
CA PRO A 26 17.36 -6.40 -0.60
C PRO A 26 16.60 -6.16 0.69
N ASP A 27 16.87 -5.06 1.41
CA ASP A 27 16.20 -4.78 2.69
C ASP A 27 14.68 -4.62 2.54
N PHE A 28 14.21 -4.03 1.43
CA PHE A 28 12.79 -3.93 1.13
C PHE A 28 12.19 -5.31 0.87
N SER A 29 12.89 -6.14 0.10
CA SER A 29 12.49 -7.50 -0.23
C SER A 29 12.38 -8.37 1.01
N GLU A 30 13.42 -8.43 1.84
CA GLU A 30 13.46 -9.19 3.10
C GLU A 30 12.37 -8.70 4.07
N SER A 31 12.26 -7.38 4.28
CA SER A 31 11.24 -6.83 5.17
C SER A 31 9.81 -7.07 4.66
N SER A 32 9.61 -7.14 3.35
CA SER A 32 8.31 -7.46 2.74
C SER A 32 7.99 -8.94 2.85
N ASP A 33 8.96 -9.83 2.63
CA ASP A 33 8.78 -11.28 2.78
C ASP A 33 8.48 -11.64 4.24
N ALA A 34 9.23 -11.09 5.20
CA ALA A 34 9.01 -11.32 6.62
C ALA A 34 7.59 -10.89 7.08
N ALA A 35 7.13 -9.71 6.64
CA ALA A 35 5.79 -9.22 6.98
C ALA A 35 4.69 -10.07 6.34
N ASN A 36 4.84 -10.44 5.07
CA ASN A 36 3.87 -11.32 4.40
C ASN A 36 3.87 -12.72 4.99
N GLN A 37 5.03 -13.27 5.34
CA GLN A 37 5.14 -14.58 5.98
C GLN A 37 4.42 -14.59 7.33
N GLN A 38 4.57 -13.54 8.13
CA GLN A 38 3.92 -13.42 9.43
C GLN A 38 2.38 -13.36 9.31
N ILE A 39 1.85 -12.63 8.32
CA ILE A 39 0.40 -12.37 8.21
C ILE A 39 -0.30 -13.42 7.33
N LEU A 40 0.29 -13.79 6.19
CA LEU A 40 -0.40 -14.50 5.11
C LEU A 40 -0.16 -16.02 5.11
N SER A 41 0.86 -16.53 5.79
CA SER A 41 1.23 -17.96 5.70
C SER A 41 0.16 -18.92 6.22
N SER A 42 -0.61 -18.51 7.22
CA SER A 42 -1.68 -19.29 7.86
C SER A 42 -3.06 -19.10 7.24
N LEU A 43 -3.20 -18.22 6.26
CA LEU A 43 -4.49 -17.80 5.72
C LEU A 43 -4.99 -18.68 4.57
N GLN A 44 -6.31 -18.86 4.49
CA GLN A 44 -6.98 -19.42 3.34
C GLN A 44 -7.15 -18.36 2.23
N PRO A 45 -7.33 -18.74 0.96
CA PRO A 45 -7.38 -17.77 -0.15
C PRO A 45 -8.42 -16.66 0.00
N LEU A 46 -9.58 -16.94 0.61
CA LEU A 46 -10.62 -15.92 0.82
C LEU A 46 -10.26 -14.91 1.92
N ASP A 47 -9.44 -15.32 2.90
CA ASP A 47 -9.01 -14.45 4.00
C ASP A 47 -8.14 -13.29 3.51
N TYR A 48 -7.48 -13.46 2.35
CA TYR A 48 -6.67 -12.43 1.70
C TYR A 48 -7.49 -11.17 1.39
N VAL A 49 -8.78 -11.32 1.05
CA VAL A 49 -9.66 -10.18 0.79
C VAL A 49 -9.87 -9.38 2.08
N VAL A 50 -10.14 -10.06 3.20
CA VAL A 50 -10.37 -9.38 4.49
C VAL A 50 -9.10 -8.68 4.95
N VAL A 51 -7.95 -9.36 4.95
CA VAL A 51 -6.69 -8.76 5.41
C VAL A 51 -6.11 -7.73 4.44
N ALA A 52 -6.55 -7.69 3.18
CA ALA A 52 -6.19 -6.62 2.26
C ALA A 52 -7.05 -5.38 2.45
N PHE A 53 -8.38 -5.56 2.57
CA PHE A 53 -9.34 -4.46 2.61
C PHE A 53 -9.47 -3.82 3.98
N LEU A 54 -9.48 -4.61 5.05
CA LEU A 54 -9.67 -4.08 6.41
C LEU A 54 -8.58 -3.04 6.78
N PRO A 55 -7.27 -3.35 6.70
CA PRO A 55 -6.24 -2.34 6.97
C PRO A 55 -6.26 -1.21 5.93
N GLY A 56 -6.44 -1.52 4.65
CA GLY A 56 -6.50 -0.51 3.59
C GLY A 56 -7.59 0.53 3.81
N ILE A 57 -8.77 0.12 4.26
CA ILE A 57 -9.86 1.04 4.60
C ILE A 57 -9.56 1.79 5.90
N SER A 58 -9.17 1.07 6.96
CA SER A 58 -8.98 1.69 8.28
C SER A 58 -7.82 2.69 8.31
N GLU A 59 -6.74 2.42 7.59
CA GLU A 59 -5.59 3.32 7.52
C GLU A 59 -5.96 4.58 6.74
N GLU A 60 -6.65 4.47 5.60
CA GLU A 60 -7.07 5.67 4.87
C GLU A 60 -8.12 6.49 5.64
N LEU A 61 -9.02 5.85 6.40
CA LEU A 61 -9.89 6.56 7.34
C LEU A 61 -9.07 7.35 8.37
N LEU A 62 -8.05 6.74 8.98
CA LEU A 62 -7.20 7.40 9.97
C LEU A 62 -6.37 8.52 9.36
N PHE A 63 -5.57 8.23 8.34
CA PHE A 63 -4.58 9.16 7.82
C PHE A 63 -5.22 10.23 6.93
N ARG A 64 -6.17 9.88 6.05
CA ARG A 64 -6.73 10.81 5.04
C ARG A 64 -8.07 11.37 5.51
N GLY A 65 -8.86 10.58 6.23
CA GLY A 65 -10.13 11.02 6.80
C GLY A 65 -10.00 11.74 8.15
N GLY A 66 -9.02 11.35 8.98
CA GLY A 66 -8.83 11.89 10.32
C GLY A 66 -7.71 12.92 10.40
N LEU A 67 -6.46 12.50 10.14
CA LEU A 67 -5.27 13.32 10.40
C LEU A 67 -5.05 14.42 9.35
N MET A 68 -5.09 14.10 8.06
CA MET A 68 -4.80 15.06 6.99
C MET A 68 -5.70 16.30 7.01
N PRO A 69 -7.03 16.21 7.25
CA PRO A 69 -7.89 17.39 7.32
C PRO A 69 -7.51 18.37 8.43
N LEU A 70 -6.88 17.91 9.52
CA LEU A 70 -6.41 18.78 10.62
C LEU A 70 -5.31 19.75 10.19
N PHE A 71 -4.59 19.42 9.11
CA PHE A 71 -3.53 20.24 8.52
C PHE A 71 -3.94 20.84 7.17
N GLY A 72 -5.18 20.57 6.72
CA GLY A 72 -5.75 21.00 5.45
C GLY A 72 -5.57 20.00 4.31
N LEU A 73 -6.53 19.99 3.37
CA LEU A 73 -6.55 19.09 2.21
C LEU A 73 -5.71 19.67 1.06
N ASN A 74 -4.39 19.61 1.20
CA ASN A 74 -3.44 20.09 0.21
C ASN A 74 -2.21 19.17 0.10
N TRP A 75 -1.38 19.43 -0.91
CA TRP A 75 -0.20 18.64 -1.22
C TRP A 75 0.88 18.66 -0.14
N ILE A 76 0.97 19.74 0.65
CA ILE A 76 1.92 19.84 1.78
C ILE A 76 1.50 18.88 2.90
N SER A 77 0.21 18.87 3.25
CA SER A 77 -0.34 17.90 4.22
C SER A 77 -0.25 16.47 3.71
N ALA A 78 -0.46 16.23 2.41
CA ALA A 78 -0.25 14.92 1.80
C ALA A 78 1.20 14.43 2.00
N LEU A 79 2.19 15.31 1.82
CA LEU A 79 3.60 14.98 2.05
C LEU A 79 3.89 14.73 3.53
N GLY A 80 3.42 15.59 4.43
CA GLY A 80 3.63 15.45 5.88
C GLY A 80 3.00 14.18 6.46
N ILE A 81 1.74 13.91 6.12
CA ILE A 81 1.04 12.70 6.55
C ILE A 81 1.60 11.45 5.85
N GLY A 82 2.04 11.56 4.59
CA GLY A 82 2.76 10.49 3.90
C GLY A 82 4.07 10.13 4.60
N ALA A 83 4.84 11.13 5.03
CA ALA A 83 6.06 10.89 5.81
C ALA A 83 5.77 10.23 7.17
N LEU A 84 4.72 10.68 7.88
CA LEU A 84 4.28 10.03 9.11
C LEU A 84 3.89 8.56 8.88
N PHE A 85 3.12 8.28 7.82
CA PHE A 85 2.74 6.94 7.40
C PHE A 85 3.97 6.04 7.19
N GLY A 86 5.00 6.58 6.50
CA GLY A 86 6.25 5.85 6.28
C GLY A 86 7.09 5.64 7.53
N VAL A 87 7.13 6.61 8.46
CA VAL A 87 7.82 6.45 9.76
C VAL A 87 7.17 5.33 10.60
N LEU A 88 5.85 5.21 10.56
CA LEU A 88 5.09 4.17 11.26
C LEU A 88 5.27 2.77 10.66
N HIS A 89 5.76 2.66 9.43
CA HIS A 89 6.19 1.38 8.84
C HIS A 89 7.55 0.95 9.40
N LEU A 90 7.52 0.49 10.66
CA LEU A 90 8.68 -0.03 11.37
C LEU A 90 9.09 -1.40 10.77
N GLY A 91 10.21 -1.40 10.04
CA GLY A 91 10.78 -2.58 9.37
C GLY A 91 11.78 -2.12 8.30
N GLY A 92 13.04 -2.51 8.44
CA GLY A 92 14.24 -1.83 7.93
C GLY A 92 14.35 -1.46 6.44
N GLY A 93 13.45 -1.88 5.55
CA GLY A 93 13.47 -1.51 4.12
C GLY A 93 12.22 -0.80 3.61
N ARG A 94 11.16 -0.65 4.42
CA ARG A 94 9.83 -0.22 3.93
C ARG A 94 9.49 1.25 4.19
N LYS A 95 10.24 1.95 5.02
CA LYS A 95 9.91 3.33 5.42
C LYS A 95 9.79 4.29 4.23
N LEU A 96 10.78 4.28 3.33
CA LEU A 96 10.81 5.19 2.19
C LEU A 96 9.74 4.87 1.14
N SER A 97 9.52 3.58 0.84
CA SER A 97 8.44 3.17 -0.06
C SER A 97 7.05 3.41 0.53
N ALA A 98 6.87 3.21 1.85
CA ALA A 98 5.65 3.57 2.55
C ALA A 98 5.41 5.08 2.57
N THR A 99 6.46 5.92 2.70
CA THR A 99 6.32 7.38 2.54
C THR A 99 5.83 7.73 1.14
N PHE A 100 6.40 7.13 0.10
CA PHE A 100 5.96 7.35 -1.28
C PHE A 100 4.50 6.95 -1.50
N VAL A 101 4.12 5.74 -1.09
CA VAL A 101 2.73 5.25 -1.16
C VAL A 101 1.79 6.16 -0.38
N GLY A 102 2.22 6.55 0.83
CA GLY A 102 1.43 7.42 1.68
C GLY A 102 1.22 8.80 1.07
N PHE A 103 2.25 9.36 0.44
CA PHE A 103 2.11 10.59 -0.34
C PHE A 103 1.16 10.39 -1.52
N ALA A 104 1.33 9.33 -2.32
CA ALA A 104 0.49 9.05 -3.48
C ALA A 104 -1.01 8.95 -3.14
N TYR A 105 -1.38 8.30 -2.04
CA TYR A 105 -2.78 8.26 -1.58
C TYR A 105 -3.27 9.60 -1.02
N GLY A 106 -2.39 10.38 -0.38
CA GLY A 106 -2.71 11.76 0.02
C GLY A 106 -3.01 12.65 -1.19
N VAL A 107 -2.15 12.59 -2.20
CA VAL A 107 -2.34 13.21 -3.50
C VAL A 107 -3.68 12.80 -4.13
N ALA A 108 -3.97 11.49 -4.16
CA ALA A 108 -5.21 10.97 -4.69
C ALA A 108 -6.44 11.51 -3.93
N THR A 109 -6.33 11.69 -2.62
CA THR A 109 -7.39 12.29 -1.79
C THR A 109 -7.65 13.74 -2.20
N VAL A 110 -6.58 14.53 -2.34
CA VAL A 110 -6.68 15.95 -2.70
C VAL A 110 -7.21 16.13 -4.12
N THR A 111 -6.72 15.35 -5.09
CA THR A 111 -7.16 15.45 -6.48
C THR A 111 -8.58 14.97 -6.67
N SER A 112 -8.95 13.84 -6.05
CA SER A 112 -10.28 13.24 -6.17
C SER A 112 -11.37 13.82 -5.29
N ALA A 113 -10.98 14.60 -4.27
CA ALA A 113 -11.89 15.01 -3.19
C ALA A 113 -12.68 13.82 -2.61
N SER A 114 -12.06 12.63 -2.59
CA SER A 114 -12.72 11.38 -2.21
C SER A 114 -11.78 10.50 -1.40
N LEU A 115 -12.32 9.95 -0.31
CA LEU A 115 -11.64 8.91 0.49
C LEU A 115 -11.80 7.52 -0.13
N VAL A 116 -12.80 7.31 -0.98
CA VAL A 116 -13.04 6.00 -1.62
C VAL A 116 -11.91 5.65 -2.58
N VAL A 117 -11.36 6.65 -3.28
CA VAL A 117 -10.24 6.44 -4.21
C VAL A 117 -9.00 5.87 -3.51
N PRO A 118 -8.40 6.53 -2.50
CA PRO A 118 -7.25 5.97 -1.80
C PRO A 118 -7.59 4.65 -1.08
N MET A 119 -8.80 4.50 -0.50
CA MET A 119 -9.21 3.24 0.14
C MET A 119 -9.22 2.06 -0.83
N ALA A 120 -9.84 2.24 -2.00
CA ALA A 120 -9.91 1.22 -3.02
C ALA A 120 -8.51 0.89 -3.57
N SER A 121 -7.72 1.91 -3.90
CA SER A 121 -6.34 1.73 -4.36
C SER A 121 -5.49 0.98 -3.34
N HIS A 122 -5.51 1.40 -2.07
CA HIS A 122 -4.76 0.76 -1.00
C HIS A 122 -5.17 -0.70 -0.82
N SER A 123 -6.46 -0.96 -0.70
CA SER A 123 -6.99 -2.33 -0.54
C SER A 123 -6.62 -3.22 -1.72
N LEU A 124 -6.73 -2.72 -2.95
CA LEU A 124 -6.37 -3.47 -4.16
C LEU A 124 -4.87 -3.71 -4.27
N ASN A 125 -4.03 -2.72 -3.93
CA ASN A 125 -2.57 -2.91 -3.90
C ASN A 125 -2.15 -3.94 -2.85
N ASN A 126 -2.80 -3.97 -1.69
CA ASN A 126 -2.58 -5.00 -0.68
C ASN A 126 -2.99 -6.38 -1.20
N LEU A 127 -4.16 -6.48 -1.86
CA LEU A 127 -4.64 -7.73 -2.43
C LEU A 127 -3.71 -8.28 -3.52
N VAL A 128 -3.35 -7.46 -4.51
CA VAL A 128 -2.40 -7.82 -5.57
C VAL A 128 -1.08 -8.26 -4.95
N GLY A 129 -0.59 -7.51 -3.98
CA GLY A 129 0.61 -7.80 -3.24
C GLY A 129 0.61 -9.14 -2.51
N GLY A 130 -0.48 -9.46 -1.81
CA GLY A 130 -0.64 -10.71 -1.08
C GLY A 130 -0.80 -11.90 -2.02
N LEU A 131 -1.59 -11.76 -3.09
CA LEU A 131 -1.78 -12.79 -4.10
C LEU A 131 -0.46 -13.14 -4.79
N LEU A 132 0.28 -12.14 -5.30
CA LEU A 132 1.58 -12.36 -5.94
C LEU A 132 2.57 -13.06 -5.01
N TRP A 133 2.62 -12.65 -3.74
CA TRP A 133 3.46 -13.32 -2.74
C TRP A 133 3.05 -14.78 -2.55
N ARG A 134 1.75 -15.08 -2.48
CA ARG A 134 1.26 -16.46 -2.34
C ARG A 134 1.61 -17.31 -3.56
N PHE A 135 1.45 -16.78 -4.76
CA PHE A 135 1.80 -17.48 -6.00
C PHE A 135 3.29 -17.82 -6.05
N ALA A 136 4.16 -16.86 -5.73
CA ALA A 136 5.61 -17.08 -5.66
C ALA A 136 6.00 -18.07 -4.54
N ALA A 137 5.29 -18.06 -3.41
CA ALA A 137 5.51 -19.02 -2.32
C ALA A 137 5.09 -20.45 -2.70
N SER A 138 4.06 -20.62 -3.55
CA SER A 138 3.64 -21.93 -4.07
C SER A 138 4.50 -22.47 -5.21
N ASN A 139 5.29 -21.62 -5.88
CA ASN A 139 6.18 -21.98 -6.99
C ASN A 139 7.63 -21.58 -6.69
N PRO A 140 8.42 -22.43 -5.99
CA PRO A 140 9.77 -22.08 -5.53
C PRO A 140 10.77 -21.69 -6.64
N GLN A 141 10.49 -22.05 -7.90
CA GLN A 141 11.33 -21.66 -9.05
C GLN A 141 11.26 -20.16 -9.39
N GLU A 142 10.24 -19.43 -8.92
CA GLU A 142 10.10 -17.97 -9.13
C GLU A 142 10.77 -17.11 -8.04
N LYS A 143 11.35 -17.73 -6.99
CA LYS A 143 12.08 -17.02 -5.92
C LYS A 143 13.53 -16.63 -6.30
N GLN A 144 13.99 -16.98 -7.50
CA GLN A 144 15.32 -16.61 -8.02
C GLN A 144 15.29 -15.31 -8.85
#